data_AF-A0A2V7SUU4-F1
#
_entry.id   AF-A0A2V7SUU4-F1
#
_cell.length_a   1.000
_cell.length_b   1.000
_cell.length_c   1.000
_cell.angle_alpha   90.00
_cell.angle_beta   90.00
_cell.angle_gamma   90.00
#
_symmetry.space_group_name_H-M   'P 1'
#
loop_
_entity.id
_entity.type
_entity.pdbx_description
1 polymer ?
#
loop_
_entity_poly.entity_id
_entity_poly.type
_entity_poly.pdbx_seq_one_letter_code
_entity_poly.pdbx_strand_id
1 'polypeptide(L)'
;MSKQDIANLRARRSELSDQLESATGRRRSLAEQVRHADGVNKAGLEARLATLDQRIVRIEGQLDEVGQQLASPEAAQYVAMTEPPVNFRGPNVRFSNVDPEPIIICFILFVLSPIALSMSRLIWKRGSRMAMAAPAMPTESGERLERIEQAVDAISIEVERVSEGQRFVTRLLSERNGMALNAAQPGQEPVRVSAVDASRVR
;
A
#
# COMPACT_ATOMS: atom_id res chain seq x y z
N MET A 1 10.50 -37.66 28.61
CA MET A 1 9.66 -38.09 27.46
C MET A 1 10.27 -39.35 26.82
N SER A 2 9.50 -40.38 26.47
CA SER A 2 10.03 -41.62 25.86
C SER A 2 10.12 -41.52 24.32
N LYS A 3 10.88 -42.42 23.66
CA LYS A 3 10.94 -42.51 22.19
C LYS A 3 9.56 -42.71 21.56
N GLN A 4 8.69 -43.46 22.23
CA GLN A 4 7.33 -43.72 21.78
C GLN A 4 6.47 -42.43 21.85
N ASP A 5 6.67 -41.60 22.87
CA ASP A 5 5.96 -40.33 23.01
C ASP A 5 6.32 -39.34 21.90
N ILE A 6 7.60 -39.28 21.51
CA ILE A 6 8.06 -38.43 20.39
C ILE A 6 7.48 -38.92 19.06
N ALA A 7 7.43 -40.23 18.82
CA ALA A 7 6.82 -40.81 17.64
C ALA A 7 5.31 -40.48 17.57
N ASN A 8 4.61 -40.57 18.70
CA ASN A 8 3.20 -40.21 18.81
C ASN A 8 2.97 -38.71 18.53
N LEU A 9 3.81 -37.83 19.07
CA LEU A 9 3.74 -36.39 18.81
C LEU A 9 4.00 -36.05 17.33
N ARG A 10 4.98 -36.70 16.69
CA ARG A 10 5.24 -36.54 15.24
C ARG A 10 4.06 -37.02 14.40
N ALA A 11 3.47 -38.17 14.73
CA ALA A 11 2.30 -38.69 14.04
C ALA A 11 1.12 -37.72 14.18
N ARG A 12 0.89 -37.19 15.39
CA ARG A 12 -0.16 -36.20 15.65
C ARG A 12 0.07 -34.89 14.90
N ARG A 13 1.32 -34.43 14.80
CA ARG A 13 1.70 -33.25 14.01
C ARG A 13 1.41 -33.46 12.52
N SER A 14 1.75 -34.63 11.97
CA SER A 14 1.47 -34.98 10.58
C SER A 14 -0.03 -34.93 10.31
N GLU A 15 -0.82 -35.61 11.15
CA GLU A 15 -2.27 -35.63 11.04
C GLU A 15 -2.88 -34.21 11.10
N LEU A 16 -2.42 -33.36 12.03
CA LEU A 16 -2.87 -31.96 12.10
C LEU A 16 -2.49 -31.16 10.85
N SER A 17 -1.31 -31.42 10.26
CA SER A 17 -0.87 -30.76 9.03
C SER A 17 -1.75 -31.17 7.84
N ASP A 18 -2.07 -32.46 7.72
CA ASP A 18 -2.96 -32.98 6.67
C ASP A 18 -4.38 -32.40 6.81
N GLN A 19 -4.87 -32.29 8.06
CA GLN A 19 -6.15 -31.65 8.35
C GLN A 19 -6.16 -30.15 8.01
N LEU A 20 -5.05 -29.45 8.26
CA LEU A 20 -4.88 -28.03 7.91
C LEU A 20 -4.90 -27.85 6.39
N GLU A 21 -4.19 -28.69 5.65
CA GLU A 21 -4.17 -28.66 4.19
C GLU A 21 -5.58 -28.89 3.63
N SER A 22 -6.28 -29.91 4.11
CA SER A 22 -7.67 -30.20 3.75
C SER A 22 -8.63 -29.05 4.08
N ALA A 23 -8.47 -28.40 5.24
CA ALA A 23 -9.29 -27.26 5.65
C ALA A 23 -9.02 -26.04 4.75
N THR A 24 -7.75 -25.77 4.45
CA THR A 24 -7.33 -24.64 3.59
C THR A 24 -7.80 -24.84 2.15
N GLY A 25 -7.74 -26.07 1.63
CA GLY A 25 -8.29 -26.42 0.32
C GLY A 25 -9.80 -26.15 0.24
N ARG A 26 -10.56 -26.61 1.25
CA ARG A 26 -12.01 -26.36 1.35
C ARG A 26 -12.33 -24.87 1.45
N ARG A 27 -11.53 -24.10 2.21
CA ARG A 27 -11.67 -22.64 2.36
C ARG A 27 -11.53 -21.92 1.02
N ARG A 28 -10.53 -22.29 0.21
CA ARG A 28 -10.35 -21.71 -1.14
C ARG A 28 -11.55 -22.00 -2.04
N SER A 29 -12.03 -23.25 -2.05
CA SER A 29 -13.22 -23.64 -2.82
C SER A 29 -14.47 -22.88 -2.37
N LEU A 30 -14.67 -22.73 -1.07
CA LEU A 30 -15.83 -22.02 -0.52
C LEU A 30 -15.77 -20.52 -0.79
N ALA A 31 -14.58 -19.91 -0.72
CA ALA A 31 -14.36 -18.51 -1.07
C ALA A 31 -14.61 -18.24 -2.57
N GLU A 32 -14.27 -19.18 -3.46
CA GLU A 32 -14.69 -19.10 -4.87
C GLU A 32 -16.21 -19.17 -5.00
N GLN A 33 -16.89 -20.06 -4.28
CA GLN A 33 -18.36 -20.16 -4.33
C GLN A 33 -19.04 -18.88 -3.83
N VAL A 34 -18.51 -18.26 -2.77
CA VAL A 34 -19.01 -16.96 -2.25
C VAL A 34 -18.88 -15.85 -3.30
N ARG A 35 -17.81 -15.84 -4.10
CA ARG A 35 -17.62 -14.86 -5.19
C ARG A 35 -18.69 -14.96 -6.28
N HIS A 36 -19.21 -16.16 -6.51
CA HIS A 36 -20.18 -16.44 -7.58
C HIS A 36 -21.62 -16.55 -7.08
N ALA A 37 -21.87 -16.43 -5.77
CA ALA A 37 -23.18 -16.58 -5.16
C ALA A 37 -23.82 -15.22 -4.84
N ASP A 38 -25.13 -15.11 -5.06
CA ASP A 38 -25.91 -13.89 -4.78
C ASP A 38 -26.96 -14.09 -3.68
N GLY A 39 -27.27 -12.99 -2.98
CA GLY A 39 -28.36 -12.93 -1.99
C GLY A 39 -28.17 -13.84 -0.78
N VAL A 40 -29.23 -14.54 -0.38
CA VAL A 40 -29.28 -15.38 0.84
C VAL A 40 -28.28 -16.54 0.79
N ASN A 41 -27.99 -17.07 -0.39
CA ASN A 41 -27.00 -18.14 -0.57
C ASN A 41 -25.58 -17.67 -0.23
N LYS A 42 -25.26 -16.41 -0.52
CA LYS A 42 -23.98 -15.80 -0.19
C LYS A 42 -23.79 -15.71 1.33
N ALA A 43 -24.77 -15.18 2.05
CA ALA A 43 -24.72 -15.06 3.52
C ALA A 43 -24.52 -16.42 4.21
N GLY A 44 -25.18 -17.47 3.72
CA GLY A 44 -25.00 -18.83 4.25
C GLY A 44 -23.60 -19.40 3.99
N LEU A 45 -23.03 -19.13 2.81
CA LEU A 45 -21.66 -19.54 2.47
C LEU A 45 -20.61 -18.75 3.27
N GLU A 46 -20.83 -17.45 3.51
CA GLU A 46 -19.98 -16.60 4.36
C GLU A 46 -19.96 -17.10 5.81
N ALA A 47 -21.11 -17.48 6.38
CA ALA A 47 -21.19 -18.08 7.71
C ALA A 47 -20.40 -19.40 7.82
N ARG A 48 -20.48 -20.24 6.77
CA ARG A 48 -19.69 -21.48 6.68
C ARG A 48 -18.20 -21.20 6.56
N LEU A 49 -17.82 -20.16 5.79
CA LEU A 49 -16.44 -19.74 5.64
C LEU A 49 -15.85 -19.27 6.98
N ALA A 50 -16.59 -18.44 7.73
CA ALA A 50 -16.18 -17.99 9.06
C ALA A 50 -15.98 -19.15 10.06
N THR A 51 -16.88 -20.14 10.04
CA THR A 51 -16.74 -21.35 10.88
C THR A 51 -15.50 -22.17 10.50
N LEU A 52 -15.18 -22.25 9.20
CA LEU A 52 -14.00 -22.95 8.71
C LEU A 52 -12.71 -22.21 9.05
N ASP A 53 -12.69 -20.88 8.95
CA ASP A 53 -11.55 -20.04 9.34
C ASP A 53 -11.23 -20.21 10.84
N GLN A 54 -12.26 -20.23 11.71
CA GLN A 54 -12.05 -20.51 13.14
C GLN A 54 -11.42 -21.90 13.38
N ARG A 55 -11.78 -22.90 12.57
CA ARG A 55 -11.19 -24.24 12.68
C ARG A 55 -9.72 -24.25 12.23
N ILE A 56 -9.37 -23.52 11.18
CA ILE A 56 -8.00 -23.38 10.69
C ILE A 56 -7.11 -22.80 11.80
N VAL A 57 -7.53 -21.67 12.39
CA VAL A 57 -6.78 -21.02 13.49
C VAL A 57 -6.59 -21.97 14.68
N ARG A 58 -7.61 -22.77 15.02
CA ARG A 58 -7.50 -23.76 16.09
C ARG A 58 -6.47 -24.86 15.77
N ILE A 59 -6.45 -25.35 14.53
CA ILE A 59 -5.49 -26.38 14.10
C ILE A 59 -4.06 -25.82 14.09
N GLU A 60 -3.87 -24.59 13.61
CA GLU A 60 -2.57 -23.90 13.63
C GLU A 60 -2.05 -23.76 15.06
N GLY A 61 -2.89 -23.31 16.00
CA GLY A 61 -2.51 -23.23 17.42
C GLY A 61 -2.14 -24.59 18.03
N GLN A 62 -2.84 -25.67 17.67
CA GLN A 62 -2.49 -27.03 18.10
C GLN A 62 -1.15 -27.49 17.49
N LEU A 63 -0.87 -27.10 16.24
CA LEU A 63 0.39 -27.43 15.58
C LEU A 63 1.57 -26.72 16.25
N ASP A 64 1.38 -25.47 16.65
CA ASP A 64 2.39 -24.69 17.38
C ASP A 64 2.67 -25.30 18.76
N GLU A 65 1.63 -25.69 19.50
CA GLU A 65 1.76 -26.34 20.81
C GLU A 65 2.53 -27.67 20.69
N VAL A 66 2.16 -28.53 19.73
CA VAL A 66 2.87 -29.79 19.46
C VAL A 66 4.30 -29.52 18.97
N GLY A 67 4.51 -28.47 18.19
CA GLY A 67 5.82 -28.02 17.73
C GLY A 67 6.74 -27.64 18.89
N GLN A 68 6.24 -26.89 19.87
CA GLN A 68 6.99 -26.51 21.08
C GLN A 68 7.34 -27.73 21.95
N GLN A 69 6.41 -28.68 22.08
CA GLN A 69 6.66 -29.94 22.81
C GLN A 69 7.76 -30.78 22.14
N LEU A 70 7.76 -30.83 20.80
CA LEU A 70 8.80 -31.50 20.01
C LEU A 70 10.15 -30.75 20.01
N ALA A 71 10.12 -29.42 20.18
CA ALA A 71 11.33 -28.59 20.29
C ALA A 71 11.92 -28.58 21.71
N SER A 72 11.28 -29.23 22.68
CA SER A 72 11.80 -29.34 24.03
C SER A 72 13.18 -30.04 24.02
N PRO A 73 14.13 -29.61 24.87
CA PRO A 73 15.48 -30.15 24.89
C PRO A 73 15.52 -31.66 25.18
N GLU A 74 14.53 -32.17 25.92
CA GLU A 74 14.34 -33.59 26.17
C GLU A 74 13.98 -34.34 24.87
N ALA A 75 13.05 -33.82 24.07
CA ALA A 75 12.70 -34.40 22.77
C ALA A 75 13.88 -34.35 21.79
N ALA A 76 14.60 -33.22 21.77
CA ALA A 76 15.74 -32.99 20.88
C ALA A 76 16.88 -34.01 21.10
N GLN A 77 17.15 -34.44 22.34
CA GLN A 77 18.18 -35.45 22.63
C GLN A 77 17.85 -36.83 22.04
N TYR A 78 16.59 -37.25 22.08
CA TYR A 78 16.19 -38.53 21.49
C TYR A 78 16.08 -38.48 19.97
N VAL A 79 15.68 -37.33 19.42
CA VAL A 79 15.70 -37.07 17.98
C VAL A 79 17.12 -37.11 17.43
N ALA A 80 18.09 -36.50 18.12
CA ALA A 80 19.51 -36.55 17.77
C ALA A 80 20.11 -37.98 17.85
N MET A 81 19.51 -38.87 18.65
CA MET A 81 19.93 -40.28 18.74
C MET A 81 19.29 -41.19 17.69
N THR A 82 18.25 -40.75 16.97
CA THR A 82 17.52 -41.58 15.98
C THR A 82 17.57 -41.05 14.55
N GLU A 83 18.01 -39.81 14.32
CA GLU A 83 18.35 -39.31 13.00
C GLU A 83 19.88 -39.27 12.82
N PRO A 84 20.47 -39.84 11.74
CA PRO A 84 21.82 -39.46 11.36
C PRO A 84 21.83 -37.94 11.23
N PRO A 85 22.94 -37.24 11.58
CA PRO A 85 22.96 -35.79 11.53
C PRO A 85 22.60 -35.37 10.11
N VAL A 86 21.37 -34.88 9.94
CA VAL A 86 21.00 -34.07 8.79
C VAL A 86 21.79 -32.80 8.97
N ASN A 87 23.01 -32.86 8.46
CA ASN A 87 23.79 -31.69 8.17
C ASN A 87 22.90 -30.83 7.28
N PHE A 88 22.19 -29.85 7.87
CA PHE A 88 21.66 -28.71 7.14
C PHE A 88 22.85 -27.90 6.68
N ARG A 89 23.56 -28.48 5.72
CA ARG A 89 24.66 -27.87 5.02
C ARG A 89 23.99 -27.20 3.83
N GLY A 90 23.40 -26.01 4.09
CA GLY A 90 22.93 -25.11 3.03
C GLY A 90 23.98 -25.04 1.92
N PRO A 91 23.60 -25.08 0.65
CA PRO A 91 24.27 -25.85 -0.40
C PRO A 91 25.79 -25.86 -0.22
N ASN A 92 26.29 -26.87 0.48
CA ASN A 92 27.72 -27.03 0.46
C ASN A 92 28.04 -28.02 -0.65
N VAL A 93 28.46 -27.42 -1.74
CA VAL A 93 29.46 -27.96 -2.62
C VAL A 93 30.62 -28.57 -1.79
N ARG A 94 30.55 -29.89 -1.54
CA ARG A 94 31.72 -30.70 -1.18
C ARG A 94 32.48 -30.99 -2.47
N PHE A 95 33.40 -30.10 -2.84
CA PHE A 95 34.44 -30.44 -3.80
C PHE A 95 35.42 -31.38 -3.09
N SER A 96 35.25 -32.68 -3.32
CA SER A 96 36.17 -33.69 -2.79
C SER A 96 37.41 -33.75 -3.68
N ASN A 97 38.58 -33.54 -3.08
CA ASN A 97 39.91 -33.95 -3.57
C ASN A 97 40.29 -33.56 -5.01
N VAL A 98 39.99 -32.33 -5.40
CA VAL A 98 40.63 -31.65 -6.54
C VAL A 98 40.95 -30.25 -6.04
N ASP A 99 42.20 -29.79 -6.14
CA ASP A 99 42.60 -28.44 -5.72
C ASP A 99 41.64 -27.41 -6.36
N PRO A 100 40.69 -26.85 -5.58
CA PRO A 100 39.44 -26.36 -6.15
C PRO A 100 39.53 -24.91 -6.66
N GLU A 101 40.66 -24.24 -6.47
CA GLU A 101 40.79 -22.81 -6.77
C GLU A 101 40.68 -22.48 -8.27
N PRO A 102 41.37 -23.17 -9.21
CA PRO A 102 41.30 -22.78 -10.63
C PRO A 102 40.06 -23.33 -11.37
N ILE A 103 39.57 -24.53 -11.00
CA ILE A 103 38.50 -25.19 -11.77
C ILE A 103 37.15 -24.49 -11.57
N ILE A 104 36.86 -24.07 -10.34
CA ILE A 104 35.60 -23.36 -10.03
C ILE A 104 35.58 -21.99 -10.71
N ILE A 105 36.70 -21.27 -10.68
CA ILE A 105 36.84 -19.98 -11.36
C ILE A 105 36.65 -20.15 -12.86
N CYS A 106 37.31 -21.15 -13.47
CA CYS A 106 37.12 -21.45 -14.89
C CYS A 106 35.68 -21.83 -15.22
N PHE A 107 35.00 -22.62 -14.38
CA PHE A 107 33.61 -22.99 -14.60
C PHE A 107 32.67 -21.78 -14.55
N ILE A 108 32.87 -20.86 -13.59
CA ILE A 108 32.07 -19.64 -13.49
C ILE A 108 32.32 -18.73 -14.70
N LEU A 109 33.59 -18.54 -15.10
CA LEU A 109 33.96 -17.63 -16.19
C LEU A 109 33.61 -18.17 -17.58
N PHE A 110 33.79 -19.47 -17.83
CA PHE A 110 33.63 -20.06 -19.16
C PHE A 110 32.28 -20.77 -19.36
N VAL A 111 31.55 -21.09 -18.29
CA VAL A 111 30.23 -21.76 -18.40
C VAL A 111 29.12 -20.85 -17.92
N LEU A 112 29.13 -20.42 -16.65
CA LEU A 112 28.01 -19.67 -16.08
C LEU A 112 27.91 -18.23 -16.64
N SER A 113 29.04 -17.54 -16.80
CA SER A 113 29.09 -16.16 -17.32
C SER A 113 28.52 -16.01 -18.74
N PRO A 114 28.92 -16.80 -19.76
CA PRO A 114 28.34 -16.69 -21.10
C PRO A 114 26.86 -17.09 -21.13
N ILE A 115 26.43 -18.03 -20.31
CA ILE A 115 25.00 -18.40 -20.18
C ILE A 115 24.20 -17.24 -19.59
N ALA A 116 24.68 -16.61 -18.51
CA ALA A 116 24.05 -15.46 -17.89
C ALA A 116 23.98 -14.26 -18.84
N LEU A 117 25.06 -13.97 -19.58
CA LEU A 117 25.11 -12.91 -20.59
C LEU A 117 24.19 -13.20 -21.78
N SER A 118 24.06 -14.47 -22.20
CA SER A 118 23.13 -14.90 -23.24
C SER A 118 21.67 -14.72 -22.81
N MET A 119 21.33 -15.14 -21.59
CA MET A 119 19.99 -14.96 -21.02
C MET A 119 19.65 -13.47 -20.85
N SER A 120 20.61 -12.67 -20.37
CA SER A 120 20.45 -11.22 -20.24
C SER A 120 20.19 -10.56 -21.61
N ARG A 121 20.97 -10.91 -22.65
CA ARG A 121 20.72 -10.42 -24.01
C ARG A 121 19.37 -10.89 -24.57
N LEU A 122 18.94 -12.11 -24.27
CA LEU A 122 17.65 -12.63 -24.72
C LEU A 122 16.48 -11.89 -24.06
N ILE A 123 16.58 -11.62 -22.75
CA ILE A 123 15.59 -10.84 -22.01
C ILE A 123 15.58 -9.39 -22.49
N TRP A 124 16.73 -8.79 -22.75
CA TRP A 124 16.81 -7.41 -23.23
C TRP A 124 16.29 -7.26 -24.66
N LYS A 125 16.57 -8.23 -25.54
CA LYS A 125 16.05 -8.28 -26.91
C LYS A 125 14.56 -8.65 -26.97
N ARG A 126 14.05 -9.39 -25.97
CA ARG A 126 12.60 -9.60 -25.77
C ARG A 126 11.93 -8.38 -25.16
N GLY A 127 12.58 -7.68 -24.24
CA GLY A 127 12.08 -6.45 -23.63
C GLY A 127 12.00 -5.30 -24.63
N SER A 128 12.94 -5.18 -25.57
CA SER A 128 12.84 -4.18 -26.66
C SER A 128 11.82 -4.55 -27.73
N ARG A 129 11.58 -5.83 -28.00
CA ARG A 129 10.48 -6.28 -28.88
C ARG A 129 9.11 -6.20 -28.20
N MET A 130 9.05 -6.45 -26.89
CA MET A 130 7.83 -6.33 -26.08
C MET A 130 7.54 -4.88 -25.70
N ALA A 131 8.52 -3.97 -25.74
CA ALA A 131 8.27 -2.52 -25.70
C ALA A 131 7.55 -2.02 -26.97
N MET A 132 7.65 -2.73 -28.11
CA MET A 132 6.81 -2.47 -29.29
C MET A 132 5.48 -3.23 -29.27
N ALA A 133 5.27 -4.16 -28.32
CA ALA A 133 4.08 -4.99 -28.21
C ALA A 133 3.45 -4.94 -26.80
N ALA A 134 3.75 -3.88 -26.03
CA ALA A 134 2.95 -3.55 -24.87
C ALA A 134 1.60 -3.09 -25.42
N PRO A 135 0.46 -3.67 -24.99
CA PRO A 135 -0.81 -2.99 -25.22
C PRO A 135 -0.64 -1.61 -24.60
N ALA A 136 -0.87 -0.57 -25.39
CA ALA A 136 -0.85 0.80 -24.91
C ALA A 136 -1.62 0.84 -23.59
N MET A 137 -0.93 1.14 -22.49
CA MET A 137 -1.64 1.47 -21.25
C MET A 137 -2.66 2.54 -21.61
N PRO A 138 -3.92 2.42 -21.13
CA PRO A 138 -5.00 3.22 -21.65
C PRO A 138 -4.63 4.70 -21.54
N THR A 139 -4.83 5.42 -22.65
CA THR A 139 -4.75 6.88 -22.83
C THR A 139 -5.49 7.68 -21.76
N GLU A 140 -6.28 6.99 -20.93
CA GLU A 140 -6.99 7.46 -19.75
C GLU A 140 -6.13 8.34 -18.83
N SER A 141 -4.83 8.06 -18.66
CA SER A 141 -3.96 8.93 -17.84
C SER A 141 -3.68 10.28 -18.51
N GLY A 142 -3.47 10.30 -19.83
CA GLY A 142 -3.26 11.52 -20.62
C GLY A 142 -4.55 12.34 -20.75
N GLU A 143 -5.67 11.70 -21.05
CA GLU A 143 -6.99 12.35 -21.11
C GLU A 143 -7.47 12.89 -19.76
N ARG A 144 -7.04 12.27 -18.64
CA ARG A 144 -7.27 12.81 -17.30
C ARG A 144 -6.41 14.04 -17.04
N LEU A 145 -5.14 14.04 -17.45
CA LEU A 145 -4.25 15.19 -17.30
C LEU A 145 -4.72 16.37 -18.16
N GLU A 146 -5.11 16.13 -19.41
CA GLU A 146 -5.64 17.17 -20.31
C GLU A 146 -6.93 17.80 -19.78
N ARG A 147 -7.82 16.99 -19.17
CA ARG A 147 -9.02 17.52 -18.48
C ARG A 147 -8.70 18.32 -17.24
N ILE A 148 -7.66 17.94 -16.50
CA ILE A 148 -7.19 18.71 -15.33
C ILE A 148 -6.59 20.04 -15.80
N GLU A 149 -5.79 20.04 -16.86
CA GLU A 149 -5.21 21.25 -17.46
C GLU A 149 -6.32 22.22 -17.90
N GLN A 150 -7.30 21.74 -18.67
CA GLN A 150 -8.46 22.55 -19.09
C GLN A 150 -9.29 23.07 -17.91
N ALA A 151 -9.46 22.27 -16.85
CA ALA A 151 -10.17 22.69 -15.64
C ALA A 151 -9.39 23.78 -14.88
N VAL A 152 -8.06 23.69 -14.81
CA VAL A 152 -7.20 24.69 -14.18
C VAL A 152 -7.19 26.00 -14.95
N ASP A 153 -7.16 25.95 -16.28
CA ASP A 153 -7.25 27.14 -17.14
C ASP A 153 -8.60 27.85 -16.96
N ALA A 154 -9.69 27.09 -16.91
CA ALA A 154 -11.03 27.65 -16.67
C ALA A 154 -11.14 28.28 -15.26
N ILE A 155 -10.57 27.64 -14.23
CA ILE A 155 -10.53 28.19 -12.87
C ILE A 155 -9.73 29.49 -12.83
N SER A 156 -8.61 29.57 -13.56
CA SER A 156 -7.77 30.77 -13.58
C SER A 156 -8.53 31.99 -14.12
N ILE A 157 -9.28 31.82 -15.20
CA ILE A 157 -10.12 32.89 -15.78
C ILE A 157 -11.27 33.26 -14.84
N GLU A 158 -11.93 32.27 -14.23
CA GLU A 158 -13.05 32.53 -13.32
C GLU A 158 -12.59 33.27 -12.06
N VAL A 159 -11.41 32.93 -11.51
CA VAL A 159 -10.83 33.64 -10.36
C VAL A 159 -10.48 35.08 -10.71
N GLU A 160 -9.92 35.34 -11.89
CA GLU A 160 -9.65 36.69 -12.37
C GLU A 160 -10.96 37.50 -12.45
N ARG A 161 -11.98 36.95 -13.12
CA ARG A 161 -13.31 37.58 -13.26
C ARG A 161 -14.00 37.80 -11.91
N VAL A 162 -13.95 36.84 -10.99
CA VAL A 162 -14.50 36.98 -9.64
C VAL A 162 -13.76 38.07 -8.88
N SER A 163 -12.44 38.12 -8.98
CA SER A 163 -11.63 39.16 -8.34
C SER A 163 -11.97 40.56 -8.87
N GLU A 164 -12.21 40.70 -10.17
CA GLU A 164 -12.65 41.94 -10.79
C GLU A 164 -14.07 42.33 -10.36
N GLY A 165 -14.99 41.36 -10.31
CA GLY A 165 -16.35 41.56 -9.80
C GLY A 165 -16.36 42.06 -8.36
N GLN A 166 -15.55 41.43 -7.49
CA GLN A 166 -15.40 41.85 -6.08
C GLN A 166 -14.79 43.25 -5.98
N ARG A 167 -13.78 43.55 -6.79
CA ARG A 167 -13.16 44.89 -6.84
C ARG A 167 -14.13 45.94 -7.35
N PHE A 168 -14.97 45.62 -8.32
CA PHE A 168 -15.99 46.51 -8.87
C PHE A 168 -17.09 46.82 -7.85
N VAL A 169 -17.62 45.80 -7.18
CA VAL A 169 -18.61 45.97 -6.09
C VAL A 169 -18.04 46.82 -4.96
N THR A 170 -16.78 46.59 -4.58
CA THR A 170 -16.11 47.39 -3.55
C THR A 170 -15.94 48.85 -3.97
N ARG A 171 -15.55 49.13 -5.23
CA ARG A 171 -15.48 50.50 -5.76
C ARG A 171 -16.86 51.16 -5.77
N LEU A 172 -17.91 50.45 -6.21
CA LEU A 172 -19.29 50.95 -6.20
C LEU A 172 -19.79 51.30 -4.79
N LEU A 173 -19.54 50.44 -3.81
CA LEU A 173 -19.89 50.71 -2.41
C LEU A 173 -19.11 51.92 -1.87
N SER A 174 -17.83 52.03 -2.21
CA SER A 174 -16.99 53.17 -1.82
C SER A 174 -17.41 54.48 -2.49
N GLU A 175 -17.74 54.47 -3.77
CA GLU A 175 -18.22 55.65 -4.51
C GLU A 175 -19.58 56.11 -4.00
N ARG A 176 -20.50 55.18 -3.70
CA ARG A 176 -21.80 55.50 -3.07
C ARG A 176 -21.62 56.11 -1.69
N ASN A 177 -20.72 55.58 -0.85
CA ASN A 177 -20.41 56.18 0.44
C ASN A 177 -19.69 57.53 0.28
N GLY A 178 -18.80 57.69 -0.70
CA GLY A 178 -18.14 58.95 -1.01
C GLY A 178 -19.10 60.03 -1.54
N MET A 179 -20.12 59.66 -2.32
CA MET A 179 -21.19 60.56 -2.75
C MET A 179 -22.09 60.97 -1.59
N ALA A 180 -22.40 60.04 -0.67
CA ALA A 180 -23.16 60.35 0.56
C ALA A 180 -22.39 61.27 1.52
N LEU A 181 -21.07 61.12 1.62
CA LEU A 181 -20.20 62.00 2.41
C LEU A 181 -20.06 63.39 1.79
N ASN A 182 -19.96 63.51 0.46
CA ASN A 182 -19.90 64.82 -0.22
C ASN A 182 -21.25 65.56 -0.26
N ALA A 183 -22.38 64.85 -0.20
CA ALA A 183 -23.70 65.47 -0.08
C ALA A 183 -23.98 66.05 1.33
N ALA A 184 -23.19 65.67 2.34
CA ALA A 184 -23.34 66.13 3.73
C ALA A 184 -22.50 67.38 4.06
N GLN A 185 -21.83 68.00 3.08
CA GLN A 185 -20.99 69.19 3.30
C GLN A 185 -21.49 70.40 2.49
N PRO A 186 -22.54 71.12 2.91
CA PRO A 186 -22.72 72.51 2.51
C PRO A 186 -21.78 73.39 3.36
N GLY A 187 -21.14 74.35 2.70
CA GLY A 187 -20.04 75.16 3.24
C GLY A 187 -20.29 75.77 4.61
N GLN A 188 -19.34 75.56 5.52
CA GLN A 188 -19.18 76.40 6.71
C GLN A 188 -18.04 77.39 6.43
N GLU A 189 -18.44 78.56 5.96
CA GLU A 189 -17.62 79.78 5.93
C GLU A 189 -17.47 80.27 7.38
N PRO A 190 -16.25 80.53 7.90
CA PRO A 190 -16.08 80.97 9.28
C PRO A 190 -16.54 82.42 9.43
N VAL A 191 -17.71 82.61 10.03
CA VAL A 191 -18.24 83.93 10.42
C VAL A 191 -17.30 84.58 11.44
N ARG A 192 -16.57 85.62 11.00
CA ARG A 192 -15.90 86.57 11.90
C ARG A 192 -16.96 87.39 12.65
N VAL A 193 -17.09 87.17 13.95
CA VAL A 193 -17.89 88.06 14.81
C VAL A 193 -16.98 89.15 15.37
N SER A 194 -17.21 90.38 14.94
CA SER A 194 -16.68 91.62 15.54
C SER A 194 -17.06 91.70 17.01
N ALA A 195 -16.08 91.91 17.87
CA ALA A 195 -16.30 92.32 19.25
C ALA A 195 -16.78 93.78 19.25
N VAL A 196 -18.07 93.98 19.51
CA VAL A 196 -18.63 95.29 19.84
C VAL A 196 -18.74 95.40 21.36
N ASP A 197 -18.07 96.43 21.83
CA ASP A 197 -18.07 97.05 23.16
C ASP A 197 -19.47 97.12 23.80
N ALA A 198 -19.57 96.68 25.05
CA ALA A 198 -20.71 96.93 25.93
C ALA A 198 -20.23 97.07 27.38
N SER A 199 -19.68 98.24 27.68
CA SER A 199 -19.80 98.84 28.99
C SER A 199 -21.29 99.02 29.36
N ARG A 200 -21.77 98.41 30.47
CA ARG A 200 -22.71 99.02 31.45
C ARG A 200 -23.34 98.00 32.43
N VAL A 201 -23.25 98.35 33.71
CA VAL A 201 -24.18 98.05 34.82
C VAL A 201 -24.10 96.59 35.30
N ARG A 202 -23.59 96.30 36.52
CA ARG A 202 -23.98 96.86 37.81
C ARG A 202 -22.90 96.57 38.86
#